data_AF-A0A963BJB6-F1
#
_entry.id   AF-A0A963BJB6-F1
#
_cell.length_a   1.000
_cell.length_b   1.000
_cell.length_c   1.000
_cell.angle_alpha   90.00
_cell.angle_beta   90.00
_cell.angle_gamma   90.00
#
_symmetry.space_group_name_H-M   'P 1'
#
loop_
_entity.id
_entity.type
_entity.pdbx_description
1 polymer ?
#
loop_
_entity_poly.entity_id
_entity_poly.type
_entity_poly.pdbx_seq_one_letter_code
_entity_poly.pdbx_strand_id
1 'polypeptide(L)'
;MKIAATLLLIPVVALAQAPNPGIDRSKILEQMKQSMLPMIEQSLPEMEKTRACVQASSNTAELKECAEIMQVFQQKMMAEMAPPPGAQGPAGPGQPGAGAGGSAPPPPPQPEIVWSEQKRDEIVQGLEMSIKQASAMQGCLQSSATPEQMDSCLQQSGLSPKRQ
;
A
#
# COMPACT_ATOMS: atom_id res chain seq x y z
N MET A 1 13.51 -50.52 -57.89
CA MET A 1 14.47 -49.42 -58.12
C MET A 1 13.81 -48.16 -57.55
N LYS A 2 14.28 -47.59 -56.42
CA LYS A 2 15.20 -46.41 -56.30
C LYS A 2 14.71 -45.27 -57.21
N ILE A 3 14.39 -44.04 -56.77
CA ILE A 3 15.11 -43.01 -55.98
C ILE A 3 14.02 -41.97 -55.55
N ALA A 4 13.78 -41.67 -54.27
CA ALA A 4 14.43 -40.70 -53.36
C ALA A 4 14.04 -39.22 -53.54
N ALA A 5 13.80 -38.59 -52.36
CA ALA A 5 13.93 -37.17 -52.01
C ALA A 5 13.00 -36.16 -52.72
N THR A 6 12.29 -35.28 -52.01
CA THR A 6 12.89 -34.35 -51.05
C THR A 6 11.86 -33.86 -50.04
N LEU A 7 12.13 -34.16 -48.78
CA LEU A 7 11.58 -33.50 -47.60
C LEU A 7 11.96 -32.01 -47.64
N LEU A 8 10.99 -31.13 -47.87
CA LEU A 8 11.05 -29.75 -47.37
C LEU A 8 10.15 -29.66 -46.15
N LEU A 9 10.58 -30.29 -45.06
CA LEU A 9 10.16 -29.92 -43.72
C LEU A 9 10.81 -28.58 -43.43
N ILE A 10 10.07 -27.50 -43.67
CA ILE A 10 10.37 -26.20 -43.10
C ILE A 10 10.29 -26.41 -41.58
N PRO A 11 11.39 -26.28 -40.81
CA PRO A 11 11.27 -26.16 -39.38
C PRO A 11 10.58 -24.81 -39.17
N VAL A 12 9.28 -24.84 -38.94
CA VAL A 12 8.61 -23.74 -38.24
C VAL A 12 9.29 -23.75 -36.89
N VAL A 13 10.35 -22.96 -36.75
CA VAL A 13 10.85 -22.52 -35.46
C VAL A 13 9.71 -21.68 -34.92
N ALA A 14 8.75 -22.37 -34.31
CA ALA A 14 7.93 -21.78 -33.29
C ALA A 14 8.97 -21.25 -32.31
N LEU A 15 9.20 -19.94 -32.36
CA LEU A 15 9.68 -19.20 -31.21
C LEU A 15 8.63 -19.49 -30.14
N ALA A 16 8.81 -20.60 -29.42
CA ALA A 16 8.28 -20.78 -28.11
C ALA A 16 8.84 -19.59 -27.35
N GLN A 17 8.06 -18.51 -27.34
CA GLN A 17 8.23 -17.45 -26.37
C GLN A 17 8.28 -18.22 -25.06
N ALA A 18 9.47 -18.31 -24.48
CA ALA A 18 9.64 -18.92 -23.18
C ALA A 18 8.51 -18.37 -22.31
N PRO A 19 7.78 -19.21 -21.57
CA PRO A 19 6.77 -18.70 -20.66
C PRO A 19 7.47 -17.58 -19.89
N ASN A 20 7.01 -16.33 -20.10
CA ASN A 20 7.42 -15.22 -19.25
C ASN A 20 7.36 -15.81 -17.84
N PRO A 21 8.44 -15.79 -17.04
CA PRO A 21 8.35 -16.24 -15.66
C PRO A 21 7.34 -15.31 -15.01
N GLY A 22 6.08 -15.76 -15.05
CA GLY A 22 4.94 -14.97 -14.69
C GLY A 22 5.16 -14.61 -13.25
N ILE A 23 4.94 -13.34 -12.93
CA ILE A 23 4.93 -12.87 -11.56
C ILE A 23 4.17 -13.92 -10.72
N ASP A 24 4.89 -14.55 -9.80
CA ASP A 24 4.35 -15.60 -8.95
C ASP A 24 3.37 -14.94 -7.98
N ARG A 25 2.09 -14.96 -8.36
CA ARG A 25 1.01 -14.32 -7.61
C ARG A 25 0.89 -14.88 -6.19
N SER A 26 1.28 -16.14 -5.98
CA SER A 26 1.30 -16.75 -4.66
C SER A 26 2.39 -16.13 -3.79
N LYS A 27 3.58 -15.88 -4.35
CA LYS A 27 4.62 -15.11 -3.63
C LYS A 27 4.20 -13.68 -3.33
N ILE A 28 3.46 -13.03 -4.23
CA ILE A 28 2.88 -11.71 -3.94
C ILE A 28 1.92 -11.79 -2.76
N LEU A 29 0.97 -12.74 -2.77
CA LEU A 29 0.01 -12.88 -1.67
C LEU A 29 0.72 -13.08 -0.33
N GLU A 30 1.74 -13.96 -0.29
CA GLU A 30 2.53 -14.19 0.91
C GLU A 30 3.29 -12.92 1.33
N GLN A 31 3.88 -12.18 0.39
CA GLN A 31 4.53 -10.91 0.68
C GLN A 31 3.53 -9.88 1.23
N MET A 32 2.33 -9.77 0.64
CA MET A 32 1.27 -8.87 1.10
C MET A 32 0.85 -9.23 2.53
N LYS A 33 0.68 -10.53 2.83
CA LYS A 33 0.40 -10.98 4.19
C LYS A 33 1.53 -10.63 5.15
N GLN A 34 2.78 -10.81 4.76
CA GLN A 34 3.91 -10.53 5.65
C GLN A 34 4.15 -9.03 5.89
N SER A 35 3.89 -8.17 4.89
CA SER A 35 4.20 -6.74 4.97
C SER A 35 3.00 -5.86 5.28
N MET A 36 1.86 -6.12 4.66
CA MET A 36 0.67 -5.26 4.79
C MET A 36 -0.23 -5.67 5.93
N LEU A 37 -0.38 -6.97 6.21
CA LEU A 37 -1.26 -7.39 7.31
C LEU A 37 -0.82 -6.80 8.67
N PRO A 38 0.47 -6.83 9.06
CA PRO A 38 0.90 -6.20 10.31
C PRO A 38 0.72 -4.69 10.31
N MET A 39 0.83 -4.03 9.15
CA MET A 39 0.59 -2.60 9.03
C MET A 39 -0.90 -2.26 9.22
N ILE A 40 -1.78 -3.06 8.63
CA ILE A 40 -3.24 -2.89 8.78
C ILE A 40 -3.65 -3.15 10.24
N GLU A 41 -3.13 -4.21 10.85
CA GLU A 41 -3.38 -4.55 12.26
C GLU A 41 -2.94 -3.45 13.22
N GLN A 42 -1.83 -2.76 12.92
CA GLN A 42 -1.37 -1.64 13.72
C GLN A 42 -2.10 -0.33 13.43
N SER A 43 -2.57 -0.11 12.20
CA SER A 43 -3.20 1.16 11.80
C SER A 43 -4.68 1.26 12.16
N LEU A 44 -5.43 0.15 12.12
CA LEU A 44 -6.84 0.11 12.48
C LEU A 44 -7.16 0.73 13.86
N PRO A 45 -6.51 0.31 14.97
CA PRO A 45 -6.82 0.87 16.29
C PRO A 45 -6.50 2.37 16.38
N GLU A 46 -5.44 2.84 15.70
CA GLU A 46 -5.09 4.27 15.68
C GLU A 46 -6.08 5.09 14.85
N MET A 47 -6.59 4.54 13.74
CA MET A 47 -7.66 5.17 12.97
C MET A 47 -8.97 5.23 13.76
N GLU A 48 -9.34 4.17 14.48
CA GLU A 48 -10.52 4.15 15.36
C GLU A 48 -10.41 5.17 16.49
N LYS A 49 -9.23 5.23 17.13
CA LYS A 49 -8.94 6.22 18.17
C LYS A 49 -9.00 7.64 17.64
N THR A 50 -8.45 7.88 16.46
CA THR A 50 -8.52 9.19 15.78
C THR A 50 -9.97 9.55 15.47
N ARG A 51 -10.76 8.62 14.92
CA ARG A 51 -12.20 8.85 14.65
C ARG A 51 -12.95 9.24 15.91
N ALA A 52 -12.78 8.48 16.99
CA ALA A 52 -13.44 8.74 18.27
C ALA A 52 -13.04 10.11 18.84
N CYS A 53 -11.75 10.48 18.75
CA CYS A 53 -11.26 11.79 19.16
C CYS A 53 -11.92 12.91 18.35
N VAL A 54 -11.89 12.81 17.02
CA VAL A 54 -12.48 13.84 16.14
C VAL A 54 -13.98 13.96 16.41
N GLN A 55 -14.69 12.85 16.56
CA GLN A 55 -16.12 12.85 16.85
C GLN A 55 -16.46 13.57 18.17
N ALA A 56 -15.59 13.47 19.18
CA ALA A 56 -15.74 14.16 20.46
C ALA A 56 -15.27 15.63 20.42
N SER A 57 -14.54 16.05 19.39
CA SER A 57 -14.01 17.41 19.29
C SER A 57 -15.10 18.47 19.06
N SER A 58 -14.95 19.59 19.76
CA SER A 58 -15.87 20.72 19.80
C SER A 58 -15.24 22.03 19.34
N ASN A 59 -13.93 22.04 19.11
CA ASN A 59 -13.16 23.22 18.73
C ASN A 59 -11.87 22.87 17.97
N THR A 60 -11.21 23.90 17.45
CA THR A 60 -9.97 23.77 16.65
C THR A 60 -8.80 23.21 17.46
N ALA A 61 -8.69 23.49 18.76
CA ALA A 61 -7.61 22.97 19.58
C ALA A 61 -7.72 21.45 19.75
N GLU A 62 -8.92 20.97 20.11
CA GLU A 62 -9.21 19.54 20.22
C GLU A 62 -9.03 18.81 18.87
N LEU A 63 -9.47 19.42 17.77
CA LEU A 63 -9.27 18.83 16.44
C LEU A 63 -7.79 18.70 16.06
N LYS A 64 -6.97 19.68 16.45
CA LYS A 64 -5.51 19.63 16.27
C LYS A 64 -4.90 18.51 17.12
N GLU A 65 -5.28 18.38 18.38
CA GLU A 65 -4.84 17.27 19.25
C GLU A 65 -5.23 15.91 18.67
N CYS A 66 -6.43 15.77 18.10
CA CYS A 66 -6.83 14.53 17.44
C CYS A 66 -5.96 14.19 16.22
N ALA A 67 -5.50 15.20 15.47
CA ALA A 67 -4.60 14.98 14.34
C ALA A 67 -3.21 14.48 14.77
N GLU A 68 -2.78 14.78 15.99
CA GLU A 68 -1.50 14.31 16.53
C GLU A 68 -1.46 12.78 16.67
N ILE A 69 -2.61 12.12 16.92
CA ILE A 69 -2.70 10.65 17.00
C ILE A 69 -2.15 10.01 15.72
N MET A 70 -2.65 10.46 14.56
CA MET A 70 -2.17 9.97 13.26
C MET A 70 -0.73 10.38 12.96
N GLN A 71 -0.28 11.56 13.39
CA GLN A 71 1.10 12.00 13.17
C GLN A 71 2.09 11.14 13.97
N VAL A 72 1.81 10.88 15.24
CA VAL A 72 2.63 10.01 16.10
C VAL A 72 2.68 8.60 15.53
N PHE A 73 1.54 8.06 15.08
CA PHE A 73 1.50 6.77 14.42
C PHE A 73 2.33 6.73 13.13
N GLN A 74 2.21 7.73 12.25
CA GLN A 74 3.01 7.82 11.02
C GLN A 74 4.50 7.92 11.32
N GLN A 75 4.90 8.70 12.33
CA GLN A 75 6.30 8.79 12.76
C GLN A 75 6.83 7.45 13.25
N LYS A 76 6.04 6.72 14.05
CA LYS A 76 6.39 5.37 14.50
C LYS A 76 6.59 4.42 13.32
N MET A 77 5.64 4.39 12.38
CA MET A 77 5.73 3.55 11.20
C MET A 77 6.95 3.89 10.33
N MET A 78 7.24 5.17 10.12
CA MET A 78 8.44 5.59 9.40
C MET A 78 9.73 5.19 10.11
N ALA A 79 9.77 5.27 11.45
CA ALA A 79 10.93 4.85 12.23
C ALA A 79 11.16 3.33 12.14
N GLU A 80 10.10 2.52 12.12
CA GLU A 80 10.18 1.06 11.95
C GLU A 80 10.57 0.64 10.52
N MET A 81 10.28 1.48 9.52
CA MET A 81 10.69 1.27 8.12
C MET A 81 12.02 1.92 7.75
N ALA A 82 12.59 2.74 8.62
CA ALA A 82 13.88 3.36 8.37
C ALA A 82 14.97 2.28 8.27
N PRO A 83 15.83 2.31 7.23
CA PRO A 83 16.92 1.36 7.13
C PRO A 83 17.82 1.49 8.38
N PRO A 84 18.36 0.38 8.90
CA PRO A 84 19.20 0.40 10.09
C PRO A 84 20.40 1.33 9.86
N PRO A 85 20.85 2.06 10.89
CA PRO A 85 22.03 2.91 10.79
C PRO A 85 23.24 2.07 10.35
N GLY A 86 23.73 2.33 9.14
CA GLY A 86 24.83 1.58 8.51
C GLY A 86 24.47 0.88 7.19
N ALA A 87 23.19 0.77 6.82
CA ALA A 87 22.78 0.26 5.50
C ALA A 87 22.88 1.36 4.41
N GLN A 88 24.09 1.86 4.18
CA GLN A 88 24.40 2.60 2.95
C GLN A 88 24.55 1.55 1.84
N GLY A 89 23.45 1.21 1.18
CA GLY A 89 23.53 0.52 -0.11
C GLY A 89 24.38 1.36 -1.07
N PRO A 90 25.17 0.76 -1.97
CA PRO A 90 25.97 1.51 -2.92
C PRO A 90 25.02 2.41 -3.71
N ALA A 91 25.25 3.73 -3.64
CA ALA A 91 24.51 4.72 -4.39
C ALA A 91 24.58 4.35 -5.87
N GLY A 92 23.46 3.84 -6.41
CA GLY A 92 23.33 3.62 -7.84
C GLY A 92 23.48 4.97 -8.56
N PRO A 93 24.19 5.04 -9.69
CA PRO A 93 24.32 6.26 -10.45
C PRO A 93 22.93 6.66 -10.97
N GLY A 94 22.30 7.61 -10.28
CA GLY A 94 20.93 8.06 -10.56
C GLY A 94 20.16 8.60 -9.36
N GLN A 95 20.65 8.40 -8.14
CA GLN A 95 20.02 8.96 -6.94
C GLN A 95 20.65 10.33 -6.62
N PRO A 96 19.89 11.44 -6.57
CA PRO A 96 20.40 12.73 -6.11
C PRO A 96 20.94 12.56 -4.69
N GLY A 97 22.25 12.75 -4.56
CA GLY A 97 23.02 12.32 -3.41
C GLY A 97 22.57 12.95 -2.09
N ALA A 98 22.47 12.09 -1.09
CA ALA A 98 22.72 12.46 0.30
C ALA A 98 24.17 12.94 0.40
N GLY A 99 24.37 14.25 0.56
CA GLY A 99 25.71 14.83 0.65
C GLY A 99 25.79 16.33 0.44
N ALA A 100 24.98 17.13 1.13
CA ALA A 100 25.24 18.53 1.40
C ALA A 100 24.32 18.98 2.55
N GLY A 101 24.83 19.77 3.50
CA GLY A 101 24.07 20.37 4.60
C GLY A 101 23.05 21.41 4.15
N GLY A 102 22.15 21.03 3.24
CA GLY A 102 20.98 21.80 2.85
C GLY A 102 19.79 21.26 3.61
N SER A 103 19.30 22.03 4.57
CA SER A 103 17.98 21.84 5.14
C SER A 103 17.00 21.53 4.00
N ALA A 104 16.37 20.36 4.03
CA ALA A 104 15.23 20.11 3.17
C ALA A 104 14.30 21.33 3.29
N PRO A 105 13.82 21.92 2.17
CA PRO A 105 12.89 23.03 2.25
C PRO A 105 11.75 22.60 3.19
N PRO A 106 11.37 23.44 4.17
CA PRO A 106 10.30 23.07 5.08
C PRO A 106 9.08 22.68 4.24
N PRO A 107 8.34 21.62 4.65
CA PRO A 107 7.13 21.25 3.95
C PRO A 107 6.24 22.49 3.83
N PRO A 108 5.53 22.67 2.70
CA PRO A 108 4.65 23.81 2.52
C PRO A 108 3.69 23.91 3.71
N PRO A 109 3.37 25.13 4.18
CA PRO A 109 2.48 25.31 5.32
C PRO A 109 1.17 24.58 5.02
N GLN A 110 0.89 23.55 5.83
CA GLN A 110 -0.36 22.81 5.71
C GLN A 110 -1.49 23.80 6.02
N PRO A 111 -2.55 23.88 5.20
CA PRO A 111 -3.67 24.77 5.46
C PRO A 111 -4.18 24.49 6.87
N GLU A 112 -4.35 25.55 7.67
CA GLU A 112 -4.79 25.41 9.05
C GLU A 112 -6.18 24.76 9.06
N ILE A 113 -6.30 23.62 9.73
CA ILE A 113 -7.57 22.94 9.92
C ILE A 113 -8.38 23.78 10.91
N VAL A 114 -9.43 24.44 10.43
CA VAL A 114 -10.39 25.18 11.26
C VAL A 114 -11.55 24.26 11.58
N TRP A 115 -11.91 24.18 12.86
CA TRP A 115 -13.05 23.38 13.29
C TRP A 115 -14.37 23.99 12.82
N SER A 116 -15.22 23.13 12.29
CA SER A 116 -16.65 23.33 12.11
C SER A 116 -17.34 21.97 12.24
N GLU A 117 -18.63 21.95 12.56
CA GLU A 117 -19.37 20.68 12.62
C GLU A 117 -19.32 19.94 11.29
N GLN A 118 -19.46 20.67 10.17
CA GLN A 118 -19.31 20.10 8.83
C GLN A 118 -17.92 19.48 8.63
N LYS A 119 -16.85 20.14 9.10
CA LYS A 119 -15.48 19.63 8.94
C LYS A 119 -15.23 18.40 9.80
N ARG A 120 -15.72 18.40 11.04
CA ARG A 120 -15.70 17.24 11.93
C ARG A 120 -16.37 16.05 11.26
N ASP A 121 -17.58 16.24 10.75
CA ASP A 121 -18.36 15.15 10.16
C ASP A 121 -17.72 14.62 8.87
N GLU A 122 -17.15 15.50 8.04
CA GLU A 122 -16.36 15.13 6.86
C GLU A 122 -15.17 14.23 7.23
N ILE A 123 -14.41 14.62 8.27
CA ILE A 123 -13.25 13.85 8.73
C ILE A 123 -13.70 12.50 9.32
N VAL A 124 -14.74 12.49 10.16
CA VAL A 124 -15.29 11.25 10.74
C VAL A 124 -15.74 10.30 9.64
N GLN A 125 -16.48 10.79 8.64
CA GLN A 125 -16.93 9.97 7.51
C GLN A 125 -15.75 9.43 6.69
N GLY A 126 -14.73 10.26 6.46
CA GLY A 126 -13.48 9.82 5.82
C GLY A 126 -12.79 8.69 6.59
N LEU A 127 -12.66 8.84 7.90
CA LEU A 127 -12.07 7.82 8.77
C LEU A 127 -12.91 6.53 8.80
N GLU A 128 -14.23 6.62 8.86
CA GLU A 128 -15.13 5.45 8.79
C GLU A 128 -14.95 4.67 7.49
N MET A 129 -14.87 5.37 6.35
CA MET A 129 -14.61 4.72 5.06
C MET A 129 -13.22 4.06 5.04
N SER A 130 -12.20 4.71 5.58
CA SER A 130 -10.84 4.15 5.66
C SER A 130 -10.79 2.92 6.56
N ILE A 131 -11.40 2.97 7.76
CA ILE A 131 -11.48 1.85 8.70
C ILE A 131 -12.21 0.67 8.04
N LYS A 132 -13.34 0.92 7.37
CA LYS A 132 -14.09 -0.12 6.66
C LYS A 132 -13.26 -0.79 5.58
N GLN A 133 -12.55 0.00 4.75
CA GLN A 133 -11.71 -0.54 3.68
C GLN A 133 -10.52 -1.33 4.23
N ALA A 134 -9.83 -0.80 5.24
CA ALA A 134 -8.72 -1.46 5.90
C ALA A 134 -9.16 -2.78 6.58
N SER A 135 -10.30 -2.79 7.26
CA SER A 135 -10.87 -3.99 7.88
C SER A 135 -11.24 -5.06 6.84
N ALA A 136 -11.84 -4.64 5.72
CA ALA A 136 -12.15 -5.56 4.63
C ALA A 136 -10.89 -6.13 3.97
N MET A 137 -9.87 -5.29 3.75
CA MET A 137 -8.55 -5.74 3.24
C MET A 137 -7.89 -6.72 4.22
N GLN A 138 -7.91 -6.43 5.53
CA GLN A 138 -7.41 -7.32 6.57
C GLN A 138 -8.11 -8.68 6.49
N GLY A 139 -9.44 -8.68 6.45
CA GLY A 139 -10.24 -9.90 6.34
C GLY A 139 -9.91 -10.71 5.10
N CYS A 140 -9.74 -10.06 3.95
CA CYS A 140 -9.33 -10.73 2.72
C CYS A 140 -7.91 -11.32 2.80
N LEU A 141 -6.95 -10.59 3.39
CA LEU A 141 -5.58 -11.08 3.61
C LEU A 141 -5.54 -12.28 4.56
N GLN A 142 -6.31 -12.25 5.64
CA GLN A 142 -6.33 -13.34 6.62
C GLN A 142 -7.03 -14.59 6.10
N SER A 143 -8.15 -14.43 5.36
CA SER A 143 -8.98 -15.55 4.92
C SER A 143 -8.53 -16.21 3.61
N SER A 144 -7.79 -15.50 2.76
CA SER A 144 -7.41 -16.01 1.45
C SER A 144 -6.16 -16.89 1.52
N ALA A 145 -6.28 -18.14 1.07
CA ALA A 145 -5.16 -19.05 0.90
C ALA A 145 -4.53 -18.94 -0.50
N THR A 146 -5.28 -18.46 -1.50
CA THR A 146 -4.80 -18.30 -2.88
C THR A 146 -5.06 -16.90 -3.44
N PRO A 147 -4.31 -16.48 -4.49
CA PRO A 147 -4.55 -15.20 -5.15
C PRO A 147 -5.97 -15.04 -5.72
N GLU A 148 -6.60 -16.13 -6.17
CA GLU A 148 -7.96 -16.11 -6.70
C GLU A 148 -8.99 -15.88 -5.59
N GLN A 149 -8.77 -16.46 -4.41
CA GLN A 149 -9.61 -16.21 -3.23
C GLN A 149 -9.47 -14.75 -2.77
N MET A 150 -8.24 -14.23 -2.81
CA MET A 150 -7.97 -12.83 -2.53
C MET A 150 -8.69 -11.91 -3.52
N ASP A 151 -8.51 -12.12 -4.83
CA ASP A 151 -9.15 -11.33 -5.88
C ASP A 151 -10.69 -11.37 -5.72
N SER A 152 -11.25 -12.56 -5.45
CA SER A 152 -12.69 -12.71 -5.19
C SER A 152 -13.15 -11.96 -3.94
N CYS A 153 -12.40 -12.04 -2.84
CA CYS A 153 -12.74 -11.35 -1.60
C CYS A 153 -12.71 -9.82 -1.77
N LEU A 154 -11.69 -9.30 -2.46
CA LEU A 154 -11.57 -7.87 -2.75
C LEU A 154 -12.72 -7.38 -3.65
N GLN A 155 -13.16 -8.19 -4.61
CA GLN A 155 -14.30 -7.85 -5.47
C GLN A 155 -15.58 -7.76 -4.66
N GLN A 156 -15.84 -8.75 -3.80
CA GLN A 156 -17.01 -8.77 -2.92
C GLN A 156 -17.02 -7.63 -1.92
N SER A 157 -15.83 -7.20 -1.48
CA SER A 157 -15.65 -6.07 -0.56
C SER A 157 -15.70 -4.71 -1.24
N GLY A 158 -15.82 -4.65 -2.58
CA GLY A 158 -15.79 -3.40 -3.35
C GLY A 158 -14.43 -2.72 -3.40
N LEU A 159 -13.34 -3.45 -3.07
CA LEU A 159 -11.96 -2.95 -3.01
C LEU A 159 -11.17 -3.20 -4.30
N SER A 160 -11.70 -3.98 -5.24
CA SER A 160 -10.99 -4.23 -6.49
C SER A 160 -10.91 -2.96 -7.35
N PRO A 161 -9.72 -2.61 -7.88
CA PRO A 161 -9.62 -1.55 -8.87
C PRO A 161 -10.49 -1.93 -10.07
N LYS A 162 -11.46 -1.07 -10.42
CA LYS A 162 -12.19 -1.19 -11.69
C LYS A 162 -11.15 -1.22 -12.80
N ARG A 163 -10.96 -2.38 -13.44
CA ARG A 163 -10.21 -2.44 -14.69
C ARG A 163 -10.97 -1.58 -15.70
N GLN A 164 -10.46 -0.38 -15.97
CA GLN A 164 -10.80 0.38 -17.18
C GLN A 164 -9.93 -0.11 -18.32
#